data_AF-A0A951JJU0-F1
#
_entry.id   AF-A0A951JJU0-F1
#
_cell.length_a   1.000
_cell.length_b   1.000
_cell.length_c   1.000
_cell.angle_alpha   90.00
_cell.angle_beta   90.00
_cell.angle_gamma   90.00
#
_symmetry.space_group_name_H-M   'P 1'
#
loop_
_entity.id
_entity.type
_entity.pdbx_description
1 polymer ?
#
loop_
_entity_poly.entity_id
_entity_poly.type
_entity_poly.pdbx_seq_one_letter_code
_entity_poly.pdbx_strand_id
1 'polypeptide(L)'
;MSDTGGPIYTNLPPSPARECRGAAGYEACFYPGFVRRLSVAEDGVETPIYEQEEVFVLPPGQLLPWPSNTLELRGNGRDLAVQLFDPEHQIDRVEILLKPRTQGGTPERLIMENGPVLCPPLCPE
;
A
#
# COMPACT_ATOMS: atom_id res chain seq x y z
N MET A 1 38.91 5.91 -3.88
CA MET A 1 37.81 6.37 -3.02
C MET A 1 36.60 6.47 -3.92
N SER A 2 35.74 5.44 -3.91
CA SER A 2 34.59 5.37 -4.80
C SER A 2 33.47 6.22 -4.20
N ASP A 3 33.11 7.26 -4.95
CA ASP A 3 32.03 8.17 -4.62
C ASP A 3 30.70 7.47 -4.98
N THR A 4 30.14 6.69 -4.05
CA THR A 4 28.79 6.13 -4.18
C THR A 4 27.78 7.22 -3.82
N GLY A 5 27.61 8.19 -4.72
CA GLY A 5 26.46 9.07 -4.73
C GLY A 5 25.23 8.26 -5.09
N GLY A 6 24.60 7.62 -4.09
CA GLY A 6 23.30 7.02 -4.25
C GLY A 6 22.30 8.07 -4.77
N PRO A 7 21.36 7.71 -5.65
CA PRO A 7 20.37 8.66 -6.14
C PRO A 7 19.60 9.28 -4.96
N ILE A 8 19.42 10.59 -5.02
CA ILE A 8 18.68 11.37 -4.02
C ILE A 8 17.19 11.08 -4.23
N TYR A 9 16.73 10.04 -3.56
CA TYR A 9 15.38 9.49 -3.67
C TYR A 9 14.28 10.40 -3.08
N THR A 10 14.64 11.46 -2.36
CA THR A 10 13.69 12.35 -1.66
C THR A 10 12.89 13.29 -2.58
N ASN A 11 13.08 13.25 -3.91
CA ASN A 11 12.42 14.15 -4.86
C ASN A 11 11.46 13.45 -5.84
N LEU A 12 11.21 12.15 -5.70
CA LEU A 12 10.27 11.47 -6.59
C LEU A 12 8.83 11.80 -6.19
N PRO A 13 7.95 12.14 -7.15
CA PRO A 13 6.56 12.39 -6.85
C PRO A 13 5.90 11.09 -6.33
N PRO A 14 4.91 11.22 -5.43
CA PRO A 14 4.14 10.06 -4.99
C PRO A 14 3.48 9.40 -6.20
N SER A 15 3.43 8.05 -6.23
CA SER A 15 2.66 7.39 -7.28
C SER A 15 1.18 7.76 -7.14
N PRO A 16 0.50 8.07 -8.25
CA PRO A 16 -0.93 8.32 -8.22
C PRO A 16 -1.67 7.02 -7.88
N ALA A 17 -2.76 7.10 -7.11
CA ALA A 17 -3.62 5.94 -6.90
C ALA A 17 -4.19 5.45 -8.24
N ARG A 18 -4.16 4.13 -8.49
CA ARG A 18 -4.53 3.55 -9.80
C ARG A 18 -5.70 2.59 -9.76
N GLU A 19 -5.95 2.00 -8.61
CA GLU A 19 -7.10 1.12 -8.39
C GLU A 19 -7.85 1.56 -7.14
N CYS A 20 -9.17 1.44 -7.17
CA CYS A 20 -10.04 1.64 -6.02
C CYS A 20 -10.89 0.39 -5.77
N ARG A 21 -10.99 -0.04 -4.52
CA ARG A 21 -11.80 -1.19 -4.07
C ARG A 21 -12.58 -0.81 -2.82
N GLY A 22 -13.75 -1.42 -2.63
CA GLY A 22 -14.61 -1.13 -1.50
C GLY A 22 -14.94 -2.36 -0.66
N ALA A 23 -14.80 -2.26 0.66
CA ALA A 23 -15.24 -3.27 1.62
C ALA A 23 -15.43 -2.63 3.02
N ALA A 24 -16.26 -3.24 3.88
CA ALA A 24 -16.53 -2.76 5.24
C ALA A 24 -16.95 -1.26 5.33
N GLY A 25 -17.64 -0.74 4.31
CA GLY A 25 -18.07 0.67 4.25
C GLY A 25 -16.95 1.68 3.92
N TYR A 26 -15.76 1.17 3.56
CA TYR A 26 -14.65 1.96 3.06
C TYR A 26 -14.48 1.77 1.55
N GLU A 27 -14.00 2.80 0.87
CA GLU A 27 -13.37 2.77 -0.44
C GLU A 27 -11.88 3.10 -0.24
N ALA A 28 -11.00 2.25 -0.75
CA ALA A 28 -9.57 2.49 -0.72
C ALA A 28 -9.00 2.55 -2.13
N CYS A 29 -8.22 3.58 -2.42
CA CYS A 29 -7.50 3.75 -3.67
C CYS A 29 -5.98 3.65 -3.44
N PHE A 30 -5.27 2.88 -4.27
CA PHE A 30 -3.84 2.57 -4.08
C PHE A 30 -3.14 2.20 -5.41
N TYR A 31 -1.81 2.06 -5.36
CA TYR A 31 -1.01 1.46 -6.43
C TYR A 31 -0.81 -0.05 -6.20
N PRO A 32 -1.34 -0.95 -7.06
CA PRO A 32 -1.28 -2.39 -6.85
C PRO A 32 0.14 -2.98 -6.90
N GLY A 33 1.08 -2.30 -7.54
CA GLY A 33 2.49 -2.71 -7.53
C GLY A 33 3.23 -2.41 -6.21
N PHE A 34 2.57 -1.79 -5.24
CA PHE A 34 3.09 -1.53 -3.89
C PHE A 34 2.27 -2.24 -2.80
N VAL A 35 1.07 -2.72 -3.12
CA VAL A 35 0.17 -3.30 -2.13
C VAL A 35 -0.12 -4.73 -2.54
N ARG A 36 0.32 -5.69 -1.72
CA ARG A 36 -0.02 -7.11 -1.87
C ARG A 36 -1.37 -7.41 -1.24
N ARG A 37 -1.62 -6.86 -0.05
CA ARG A 37 -2.87 -7.04 0.68
C ARG A 37 -3.26 -5.75 1.39
N LEU A 38 -4.55 -5.44 1.36
CA LEU A 38 -5.15 -4.33 2.09
C LEU A 38 -6.43 -4.82 2.76
N SER A 39 -6.53 -4.62 4.07
CA SER A 39 -7.70 -5.03 4.84
C SER A 39 -7.99 -4.05 5.97
N VAL A 40 -9.23 -4.07 6.45
CA VAL A 40 -9.64 -3.40 7.67
C VAL A 40 -10.05 -4.44 8.69
N ALA A 41 -9.46 -4.40 9.87
CA ALA A 41 -9.86 -5.23 11.00
C ALA A 41 -10.69 -4.43 12.00
N GLU A 42 -11.91 -4.89 12.26
CA GLU A 42 -12.86 -4.34 13.23
C GLU A 42 -13.24 -5.46 14.22
N ASP A 43 -13.10 -5.22 15.51
CA ASP A 43 -13.37 -6.22 16.57
C ASP A 43 -12.68 -7.59 16.35
N GLY A 44 -11.49 -7.57 15.74
CA GLY A 44 -10.72 -8.78 15.42
C GLY A 44 -11.18 -9.51 14.15
N VAL A 45 -12.25 -9.06 13.51
CA VAL A 45 -12.71 -9.54 12.21
C VAL A 45 -12.01 -8.74 11.12
N GLU A 46 -11.15 -9.42 10.35
CA GLU A 46 -10.44 -8.81 9.24
C GLU A 46 -11.26 -8.93 7.95
N THR A 47 -11.59 -7.79 7.35
CA THR A 47 -12.29 -7.71 6.06
C THR A 47 -11.31 -7.29 4.98
N PRO A 48 -11.05 -8.12 3.95
CA PRO A 48 -10.17 -7.77 2.85
C PRO A 48 -10.82 -6.70 1.97
N ILE A 49 -10.06 -5.64 1.66
CA ILE A 49 -10.39 -4.66 0.63
C ILE A 49 -9.74 -5.08 -0.70
N TYR A 50 -8.51 -5.59 -0.63
CA TYR A 50 -7.76 -6.08 -1.77
C TYR A 50 -6.78 -7.17 -1.32
N GLU A 51 -6.66 -8.20 -2.16
CA GLU A 51 -5.60 -9.17 -2.09
C GLU A 51 -5.16 -9.47 -3.52
N GLN A 52 -3.86 -9.41 -3.75
CA GLN A 52 -3.32 -9.64 -5.06
C GLN A 52 -3.30 -11.14 -5.37
N GLU A 53 -4.07 -11.56 -6.37
CA GLU A 53 -4.16 -12.96 -6.79
C GLU A 53 -3.06 -13.35 -7.80
N GLU A 54 -2.61 -12.39 -8.61
CA GLU A 54 -1.63 -12.59 -9.68
C GLU A 54 -0.46 -11.61 -9.57
N VAL A 55 0.64 -11.95 -10.22
CA VAL A 55 1.83 -11.09 -10.23
C VAL A 55 1.51 -9.75 -10.88
N PHE A 56 1.80 -8.65 -10.18
CA PHE A 56 1.63 -7.32 -10.76
C PHE A 56 2.55 -7.15 -11.97
N VAL A 57 1.94 -6.91 -13.14
CA VAL A 57 2.68 -6.61 -14.36
C VAL A 57 2.97 -5.12 -14.41
N LEU A 58 4.26 -4.76 -14.48
CA LEU A 58 4.66 -3.37 -14.62
C LEU A 58 4.10 -2.76 -15.92
N PRO A 59 3.65 -1.49 -15.89
CA PRO A 59 3.24 -0.79 -17.10
C PRO A 59 4.36 -0.74 -18.16
N PRO A 60 4.02 -0.67 -19.46
CA PRO A 60 5.02 -0.52 -20.52
C PRO A 60 5.98 0.65 -20.25
N GLY A 61 7.28 0.38 -20.36
CA GLY A 61 8.34 1.37 -20.12
C GLY A 61 8.79 1.51 -18.66
N GLN A 62 8.18 0.78 -17.73
CA GLN A 62 8.58 0.75 -16.33
C GLN A 62 9.36 -0.55 -16.02
N LEU A 63 10.60 -0.42 -15.54
CA LEU A 63 11.49 -1.58 -15.24
C LEU A 63 11.38 -2.08 -13.81
N LEU A 64 11.00 -1.21 -12.87
CA LEU A 64 10.86 -1.50 -11.44
C LEU A 64 9.54 -0.92 -10.92
N PRO A 65 8.94 -1.45 -9.85
CA PRO A 65 7.77 -0.84 -9.20
C PRO A 65 8.02 0.62 -8.81
N TRP A 66 6.94 1.36 -8.56
CA TRP A 66 7.10 2.74 -8.07
C TRP A 66 7.72 2.72 -6.67
N PRO A 67 8.70 3.59 -6.39
CA PRO A 67 9.35 3.66 -5.08
C PRO A 67 8.45 4.31 -4.01
N SER A 68 7.23 4.69 -4.38
CA SER A 68 6.29 5.41 -3.53
C SER A 68 4.86 4.98 -3.83
N ASN A 69 3.97 5.15 -2.83
CA ASN A 69 2.55 4.87 -2.95
C ASN A 69 1.70 5.91 -2.21
N THR A 70 0.60 6.31 -2.84
CA THR A 70 -0.47 7.06 -2.19
C THR A 70 -1.62 6.12 -1.91
N LEU A 71 -1.89 5.88 -0.63
CA LEU A 71 -3.08 5.19 -0.15
C LEU A 71 -4.11 6.23 0.25
N GLU A 72 -5.25 6.25 -0.43
CA GLU A 72 -6.42 7.03 -0.04
C GLU A 72 -7.48 6.08 0.51
N LEU A 73 -8.01 6.35 1.69
CA LEU A 73 -9.11 5.61 2.30
C LEU A 73 -10.24 6.59 2.62
N ARG A 74 -11.44 6.31 2.13
CA ARG A 74 -12.63 7.13 2.30
C ARG A 74 -13.80 6.28 2.77
N GLY A 75 -14.72 6.88 3.51
CA GLY A 75 -15.95 6.23 3.95
C GLY A 75 -16.05 6.12 5.47
N ASN A 76 -17.21 5.68 5.95
CA ASN A 76 -17.49 5.58 7.38
C ASN A 76 -17.25 6.88 8.17
N GLY A 77 -17.42 8.03 7.51
CA GLY A 77 -17.18 9.37 8.07
C GLY A 77 -15.71 9.75 8.20
N ARG A 78 -14.80 9.09 7.47
CA ARG A 78 -13.36 9.31 7.53
C ARG A 78 -12.78 9.44 6.13
N ASP A 79 -11.84 10.37 6.01
CA ASP A 79 -10.96 10.50 4.86
C ASP A 79 -9.52 10.48 5.37
N LEU A 80 -8.72 9.57 4.83
CA LEU A 80 -7.32 9.40 5.14
C LEU A 80 -6.54 9.34 3.83
N ALA A 81 -5.43 10.07 3.77
CA ALA A 81 -4.44 9.95 2.70
C ALA A 81 -3.07 9.71 3.33
N VAL A 82 -2.39 8.64 2.91
CA VAL A 82 -1.08 8.25 3.40
C VAL A 82 -0.15 8.13 2.21
N GLN A 83 0.98 8.82 2.28
CA GLN A 83 2.07 8.70 1.32
C GLN A 83 3.19 7.90 1.95
N LEU A 84 3.58 6.82 1.29
CA LEU A 84 4.68 5.96 1.69
C LEU A 84 5.77 6.04 0.64
N PHE A 85 7.00 6.17 1.12
CA PHE A 85 8.19 6.19 0.28
C PHE A 85 9.10 5.04 0.74
N ASP A 86 9.23 4.02 -0.11
CA ASP A 86 9.98 2.79 0.17
C ASP A 86 10.73 2.33 -1.09
N PRO A 87 11.81 3.04 -1.47
CA PRO A 87 12.54 2.79 -2.72
C PRO A 87 13.26 1.45 -2.74
N GLU A 88 13.56 0.88 -1.57
CA GLU A 88 14.23 -0.40 -1.41
C GLU A 88 13.25 -1.55 -1.14
N HIS A 89 11.93 -1.27 -1.10
CA HIS A 89 10.87 -2.24 -0.82
C HIS A 89 11.12 -3.05 0.47
N GLN A 90 11.53 -2.39 1.54
CA GLN A 90 11.86 -3.01 2.83
C GLN A 90 10.71 -2.99 3.83
N ILE A 91 9.63 -2.25 3.55
CA ILE A 91 8.46 -2.18 4.42
C ILE A 91 7.54 -3.36 4.12
N ASP A 92 7.58 -4.40 4.94
CA ASP A 92 6.70 -5.56 4.75
C ASP A 92 5.23 -5.27 5.08
N ARG A 93 5.00 -4.44 6.11
CA ARG A 93 3.66 -4.20 6.67
C ARG A 93 3.55 -2.83 7.30
N VAL A 94 2.41 -2.18 7.05
CA VAL A 94 2.00 -0.92 7.67
C VAL A 94 0.65 -1.15 8.34
N GLU A 95 0.57 -0.85 9.63
CA GLU A 95 -0.69 -0.84 10.38
C GLU A 95 -1.02 0.57 10.83
N ILE A 96 -2.23 1.02 10.49
CA ILE A 96 -2.75 2.31 10.92
C ILE A 96 -3.94 2.07 11.85
N LEU A 97 -3.77 2.48 13.11
CA LEU A 97 -4.82 2.42 14.12
C LEU A 97 -5.77 3.61 13.95
N LEU A 98 -7.01 3.31 13.61
CA LEU A 98 -8.09 4.27 13.48
C LEU A 98 -8.84 4.35 14.82
N LYS A 99 -9.05 5.57 15.32
CA LYS A 99 -9.85 5.79 16.55
C LYS A 99 -11.21 5.10 16.44
N PRO A 100 -11.81 4.58 17.51
CA PRO A 100 -13.16 4.03 17.46
C PRO A 100 -14.20 5.08 17.04
N ARG A 101 -15.26 4.67 16.33
CA ARG A 101 -16.35 5.57 15.89
C ARG A 101 -17.27 5.98 17.04
N THR A 102 -17.46 5.09 17.99
CA THR A 102 -18.31 5.28 19.16
C THR A 102 -17.46 5.38 20.42
N GLN A 103 -17.95 6.13 21.40
CA GLN A 103 -17.28 6.23 22.70
C GLN A 103 -17.28 4.84 23.38
N GLY A 104 -16.09 4.31 23.66
CA GLY A 104 -15.92 2.97 24.23
C GLY A 104 -15.85 1.82 23.21
N GLY A 105 -15.88 2.10 21.90
CA GLY A 105 -15.67 1.09 20.86
C GLY A 105 -14.21 0.65 20.72
N THR A 106 -13.99 -0.46 20.05
CA THR A 106 -12.65 -0.97 19.71
C THR A 106 -12.05 -0.17 18.55
N PRO A 107 -10.74 0.15 18.57
CA PRO A 107 -10.06 0.72 17.43
C PRO A 107 -10.11 -0.20 16.22
N GLU A 108 -10.36 0.39 15.05
CA GLU A 108 -10.21 -0.30 13.76
C GLU A 108 -8.74 -0.25 13.35
N ARG A 109 -8.28 -1.27 12.60
CA ARG A 109 -6.93 -1.30 12.04
C ARG A 109 -7.00 -1.38 10.53
N LEU A 110 -6.40 -0.41 9.85
CA LEU A 110 -6.08 -0.55 8.44
C LEU A 110 -4.73 -1.26 8.33
N ILE A 111 -4.71 -2.41 7.68
CA ILE A 111 -3.53 -3.27 7.53
C ILE A 111 -3.17 -3.27 6.05
N MET A 112 -1.98 -2.80 5.73
CA MET A 112 -1.42 -2.82 4.38
C MET A 112 -0.16 -3.66 4.39
N GLU A 113 -0.10 -4.66 3.53
CA GLU A 113 1.08 -5.50 3.35
C GLU A 113 1.74 -5.15 2.01
N ASN A 114 3.03 -4.83 2.07
CA ASN A 114 3.91 -4.51 0.94
C ASN A 114 5.03 -5.57 0.84
N GLY A 115 4.73 -6.80 1.30
CA GLY A 115 5.61 -7.94 1.10
C GLY A 115 5.74 -8.27 -0.39
N PRO A 116 6.90 -8.80 -0.82
CA PRO A 116 7.18 -9.03 -2.23
C PRO A 116 6.13 -9.94 -2.85
N VAL A 117 5.62 -9.49 -4.00
CA VAL A 117 5.01 -10.38 -4.98
C VAL A 117 6.16 -11.21 -5.50
N LEU A 118 6.19 -12.49 -5.15
CA LEU A 118 7.21 -13.40 -5.64
C LEU A 118 7.20 -13.30 -7.16
N CYS A 119 8.25 -12.71 -7.75
CA CYS A 119 8.50 -12.86 -9.19
C CYS A 119 8.32 -14.36 -9.49
N PRO A 120 7.54 -14.76 -10.52
CA PRO A 120 7.80 -16.05 -11.14
C PRO A 120 9.25 -16.01 -11.66
N PRO A 121 9.92 -17.17 -11.81
CA PRO A 121 11.33 -17.42 -11.42
C PRO A 121 12.45 -16.59 -12.06
N LEU A 122 12.15 -15.59 -12.89
CA LEU A 122 13.11 -14.70 -13.54
C LEU A 122 12.58 -13.26 -13.49
N CYS A 123 13.12 -12.45 -12.58
CA CYS A 123 13.13 -11.00 -12.80
C CYS A 123 14.36 -10.72 -13.71
N PRO A 124 14.20 -10.10 -14.89
CA PRO A 124 15.33 -9.88 -15.79
C PRO A 124 16.33 -8.86 -15.22
N GLU A 125 17.58 -9.33 -15.06
CA GLU A 125 18.86 -8.64 -15.39
C GLU A 125 18.84 -7.10 -15.51
#